data_AF-A0A4V1IXT8-F1
#
_entry.id   AF-A0A4V1IXT8-F1
#
_cell.length_a   1.000
_cell.length_b   1.000
_cell.length_c   1.000
_cell.angle_alpha   90.00
_cell.angle_beta   90.00
_cell.angle_gamma   90.00
#
_symmetry.space_group_name_H-M   'P 1'
#
loop_
_entity.id
_entity.type
_entity.pdbx_description
1 polymer ?
#
loop_
_entity_poly.entity_id
_entity_poly.type
_entity_poly.pdbx_seq_one_letter_code
_entity_poly.pdbx_strand_id
1 'polypeptide(L)'
;QALSRVTPSELAAFSTKAPDVSFEMLFGLDDRISELRSVVQLALKKSHLYASHGIRSPKGILVHGPSGTGKSKLCMALAQEMSINFIHVKATSIRSMMVGESEKAVAEIFRRARSTAPCILFIDQIDALLSQRGQGQSSEGSGDRVVSCFLTATNRKEALDKAILRPGRFDYQIHLPLPSPEMRRAIVHGLSTRMPLRLSNPFIDRLVQMTQGRSGRQCLV
;
A
#
# COMPACT_ATOMS: atom_id res chain seq x y z
N GLN A 1 -7.30 25.09 -32.90
CA GLN A 1 -6.17 24.80 -31.99
C GLN A 1 -6.74 24.62 -30.59
N ALA A 2 -7.00 23.37 -30.19
CA ALA A 2 -7.89 23.02 -29.08
C ALA A 2 -7.11 22.59 -27.83
N LEU A 3 -6.87 23.54 -26.94
CA LEU A 3 -6.52 23.31 -25.54
C LEU A 3 -7.78 23.58 -24.71
N SER A 4 -8.59 22.56 -24.43
CA SER A 4 -9.53 22.61 -23.30
C SER A 4 -10.09 21.23 -23.00
N ARG A 5 -10.40 21.01 -21.71
CA ARG A 5 -11.12 19.87 -21.12
C ARG A 5 -10.27 18.75 -20.51
N VAL A 6 -9.39 19.11 -19.59
CA VAL A 6 -9.27 18.31 -18.37
C VAL A 6 -9.70 19.22 -17.22
N THR A 7 -10.82 18.90 -16.60
CA THR A 7 -11.35 19.61 -15.44
C THR A 7 -10.40 19.40 -14.25
N PRO A 8 -10.01 20.45 -13.51
CA PRO A 8 -9.15 20.32 -12.32
C PRO A 8 -9.72 19.37 -11.25
N SER A 9 -11.04 19.17 -11.25
CA SER A 9 -11.80 18.41 -10.26
C SER A 9 -11.57 16.89 -10.32
N GLU A 10 -11.26 16.32 -11.49
CA GLU A 10 -10.98 14.87 -11.63
C GLU A 10 -9.55 14.53 -11.17
N LEU A 11 -8.65 15.50 -11.28
CA LEU A 11 -7.28 15.43 -10.80
C LEU A 11 -7.18 15.63 -9.28
N ALA A 12 -8.22 16.18 -8.64
CA ALA A 12 -8.35 16.26 -7.19
C ALA A 12 -8.66 14.89 -6.53
N ALA A 13 -9.05 13.88 -7.31
CA ALA A 13 -9.23 12.51 -6.82
C ALA A 13 -7.90 11.85 -6.38
N PHE A 14 -6.77 12.41 -6.81
CA PHE A 14 -5.43 11.92 -6.50
C PHE A 14 -4.79 12.85 -5.47
N SER A 15 -5.02 12.53 -4.20
CA SER A 15 -4.38 13.23 -3.09
C SER A 15 -2.86 13.04 -3.15
N THR A 16 -2.14 14.13 -3.41
CA THR A 16 -0.68 14.26 -3.21
C THR A 16 -0.32 14.73 -1.79
N LYS A 17 -1.26 14.67 -0.85
CA LYS A 17 -1.06 15.16 0.51
C LYS A 17 -0.34 14.10 1.35
N ALA A 18 0.66 14.53 2.11
CA ALA A 18 1.27 13.70 3.16
C ALA A 18 0.15 13.28 4.14
N PRO A 19 -0.10 11.97 4.29
CA PRO A 19 -1.10 11.48 5.22
C PRO A 19 -0.64 11.74 6.67
N ASP A 20 -1.56 12.13 7.55
CA ASP A 20 -1.30 12.33 8.98
C ASP A 20 -1.51 11.03 9.75
N VAL A 21 -0.63 10.06 9.51
CA VAL A 21 -0.68 8.72 10.11
C VAL A 21 0.73 8.30 10.53
N SER A 22 1.01 8.27 11.83
CA SER A 22 2.31 7.80 12.34
C SER A 22 2.34 6.28 12.56
N PHE A 23 3.54 5.69 12.59
CA PHE A 23 3.74 4.28 12.97
C PHE A 23 3.26 3.98 14.41
N GLU A 24 3.21 4.99 15.26
CA GLU A 24 2.64 4.89 16.62
C GLU A 24 1.13 4.55 16.62
N MET A 25 0.46 4.65 15.46
CA MET A 25 -0.93 4.21 15.28
C MET A 25 -1.04 2.74 14.87
N LEU A 26 0.09 2.04 14.64
CA LEU A 26 0.18 0.69 14.08
C LEU A 26 0.79 -0.28 15.09
N PHE A 27 -0.02 -0.67 16.07
CA PHE A 27 0.41 -1.53 17.15
C PHE A 27 0.65 -2.98 16.71
N GLY A 28 1.77 -3.56 17.13
CA GLY A 28 2.11 -4.97 16.88
C GLY A 28 2.54 -5.27 15.45
N LEU A 29 2.82 -4.26 14.63
CA LEU A 29 3.30 -4.43 13.25
C LEU A 29 4.79 -4.13 13.11
N ASP A 30 5.54 -4.10 14.21
CA ASP A 30 6.95 -3.64 14.27
C ASP A 30 7.85 -4.39 13.27
N ASP A 31 7.73 -5.73 13.20
CA ASP A 31 8.49 -6.54 12.24
C ASP A 31 8.17 -6.17 10.78
N ARG A 32 6.88 -5.97 10.47
CA ARG A 32 6.43 -5.63 9.11
C ARG A 32 6.79 -4.19 8.74
N ILE A 33 6.78 -3.29 9.71
CA ILE A 33 7.25 -1.91 9.56
C ILE A 33 8.74 -1.91 9.25
N SER A 34 9.55 -2.65 10.01
CA SER A 34 11.00 -2.77 9.81
C SER A 34 11.33 -3.37 8.44
N GLU A 35 10.61 -4.43 8.05
CA GLU A 35 10.73 -5.07 6.73
C GLU A 35 10.41 -4.09 5.60
N LEU A 36 9.23 -3.44 5.64
CA LEU A 36 8.81 -2.48 4.62
C LEU A 36 9.77 -1.29 4.52
N ARG A 37 10.21 -0.76 5.68
CA ARG A 37 11.18 0.33 5.77
C ARG A 37 12.50 -0.05 5.12
N SER A 38 13.01 -1.24 5.41
CA SER A 38 14.26 -1.74 4.85
C SER A 38 14.20 -1.82 3.33
N VAL A 39 13.12 -2.40 2.78
CA VAL A 39 12.95 -2.56 1.33
C VAL A 39 12.83 -1.22 0.63
N VAL A 40 12.02 -0.30 1.15
CA VAL A 40 11.83 1.02 0.51
C VAL A 40 13.08 1.89 0.66
N GLN A 41 13.75 1.84 1.81
CA GLN A 41 15.02 2.56 2.00
C GLN A 41 16.11 2.06 1.06
N LEU A 42 16.18 0.74 0.83
CA LEU A 42 17.11 0.11 -0.11
C LEU A 42 16.79 0.53 -1.56
N ALA A 43 15.51 0.55 -1.94
CA ALA A 43 15.06 0.98 -3.25
C ALA A 43 15.36 2.48 -3.52
N LEU A 44 15.17 3.34 -2.53
CA LEU A 44 15.35 4.80 -2.68
C LEU A 44 16.81 5.26 -2.54
N LYS A 45 17.55 4.80 -1.52
CA LYS A 45 18.89 5.33 -1.19
C LYS A 45 20.05 4.52 -1.79
N LYS A 46 19.82 3.26 -2.14
CA LYS A 46 20.88 2.30 -2.49
C LYS A 46 20.67 1.67 -3.87
N SER A 47 20.05 2.40 -4.79
CA SER A 47 19.90 2.01 -6.19
C SER A 47 21.25 1.69 -6.88
N HIS A 48 22.35 2.34 -6.46
CA HIS A 48 23.70 2.08 -6.95
C HIS A 48 24.26 0.71 -6.51
N LEU A 49 23.86 0.17 -5.34
CA LEU A 49 24.29 -1.16 -4.89
C LEU A 49 23.72 -2.25 -5.80
N TYR A 50 22.46 -2.10 -6.21
CA TYR A 50 21.84 -2.97 -7.20
C TYR A 50 22.59 -2.93 -8.54
N ALA A 51 22.92 -1.72 -9.03
CA ALA A 51 23.68 -1.55 -10.26
C ALA A 51 25.07 -2.21 -10.20
N SER A 52 25.79 -2.05 -9.09
CA SER A 52 27.13 -2.64 -8.90
C SER A 52 27.16 -4.17 -8.86
N HIS A 53 26.03 -4.81 -8.51
CA HIS A 53 25.91 -6.27 -8.45
C HIS A 53 25.16 -6.85 -9.67
N GLY A 54 24.80 -6.02 -10.66
CA GLY A 54 24.01 -6.45 -11.83
C GLY A 54 22.58 -6.87 -11.48
N ILE A 55 22.09 -6.53 -10.29
CA ILE A 55 20.76 -6.89 -9.80
C ILE A 55 19.80 -5.75 -10.14
N ARG A 56 18.58 -6.07 -10.59
CA ARG A 56 17.54 -5.05 -10.80
C ARG A 56 16.97 -4.61 -9.45
N SER A 57 16.91 -3.29 -9.22
CA SER A 57 16.23 -2.76 -8.03
C SER A 57 14.77 -3.24 -8.01
N PRO A 58 14.24 -3.71 -6.87
CA PRO A 58 12.85 -4.13 -6.76
C PRO A 58 11.97 -2.92 -7.08
N LYS A 59 11.12 -3.06 -8.11
CA LYS A 59 10.30 -1.94 -8.56
C LYS A 59 8.92 -1.94 -7.89
N GLY A 60 8.40 -3.10 -7.48
CA GLY A 60 7.08 -3.21 -6.87
C GLY A 60 7.05 -4.03 -5.58
N ILE A 61 6.37 -3.47 -4.59
CA ILE A 61 6.10 -4.09 -3.29
C ILE A 61 4.58 -4.31 -3.19
N LEU A 62 4.18 -5.56 -3.00
CA LEU A 62 2.79 -5.96 -2.80
C LEU A 62 2.53 -6.18 -1.31
N VAL A 63 1.67 -5.36 -0.72
CA VAL A 63 1.18 -5.49 0.65
C VAL A 63 -0.16 -6.23 0.62
N HIS A 64 -0.24 -7.44 1.18
CA HIS A 64 -1.46 -8.23 1.12
C HIS A 64 -1.89 -8.78 2.48
N GLY A 65 -3.17 -9.08 2.64
CA GLY A 65 -3.72 -9.66 3.86
C GLY A 65 -5.20 -9.31 4.06
N PRO A 66 -5.86 -9.86 5.09
CA PRO A 66 -7.28 -9.64 5.37
C PRO A 66 -7.65 -8.16 5.46
N SER A 67 -8.92 -7.83 5.20
CA SER A 67 -9.39 -6.45 5.36
C SER A 67 -9.30 -6.01 6.83
N GLY A 68 -9.04 -4.72 7.06
CA GLY A 68 -8.95 -4.18 8.42
C GLY A 68 -7.64 -4.46 9.18
N THR A 69 -6.61 -5.03 8.54
CA THR A 69 -5.27 -5.23 9.14
C THR A 69 -4.34 -4.01 9.07
N GLY A 70 -4.78 -2.90 8.45
CA GLY A 70 -4.02 -1.65 8.45
C GLY A 70 -3.09 -1.41 7.26
N LYS A 71 -3.19 -2.20 6.18
CA LYS A 71 -2.35 -2.05 4.96
C LYS A 71 -2.23 -0.62 4.42
N SER A 72 -3.35 0.08 4.24
CA SER A 72 -3.34 1.46 3.73
C SER A 72 -2.68 2.42 4.72
N LYS A 73 -2.93 2.24 6.03
CA LYS A 73 -2.29 3.03 7.09
C LYS A 73 -0.78 2.78 7.18
N LEU A 74 -0.33 1.54 6.97
CA LEU A 74 1.08 1.17 6.94
C LEU A 74 1.83 1.91 5.83
N CYS A 75 1.27 1.92 4.61
CA CYS A 75 1.89 2.60 3.48
C CYS A 75 1.89 4.13 3.65
N MET A 76 0.82 4.68 4.23
CA MET A 76 0.72 6.10 4.57
C MET A 76 1.77 6.52 5.61
N ALA A 77 1.92 5.73 6.69
CA ALA A 77 2.90 6.00 7.74
C ALA A 77 4.34 5.95 7.23
N LEU A 78 4.64 5.01 6.34
CA LEU A 78 5.94 4.94 5.69
C LEU A 78 6.25 6.20 4.89
N ALA A 79 5.28 6.69 4.12
CA ALA A 79 5.48 7.88 3.29
C ALA A 79 5.69 9.14 4.15
N GLN A 80 4.95 9.27 5.25
CA GLN A 80 5.11 10.36 6.20
C GLN A 80 6.50 10.31 6.85
N GLU A 81 6.91 9.16 7.36
CA GLU A 81 8.22 9.00 8.01
C GLU A 81 9.38 9.31 7.06
N MET A 82 9.32 8.80 5.84
CA MET A 82 10.38 9.04 4.85
C MET A 82 10.32 10.45 4.25
N SER A 83 9.29 11.25 4.58
CA SER A 83 9.07 12.59 4.03
C SER A 83 9.10 12.60 2.49
N ILE A 84 8.48 11.61 1.86
CA ILE A 84 8.42 11.45 0.41
C ILE A 84 7.00 11.65 -0.11
N ASN A 85 6.89 12.06 -1.37
CA ASN A 85 5.60 12.30 -2.00
C ASN A 85 4.76 11.01 -2.01
N PHE A 86 3.49 11.10 -1.66
CA PHE A 86 2.57 9.96 -1.62
C PHE A 86 1.41 10.20 -2.58
N ILE A 87 1.24 9.32 -3.55
CA ILE A 87 0.10 9.34 -4.48
C ILE A 87 -0.78 8.14 -4.16
N HIS A 88 -1.95 8.40 -3.59
CA HIS A 88 -2.94 7.36 -3.31
C HIS A 88 -3.94 7.25 -4.44
N VAL A 89 -4.08 6.04 -4.97
CA VAL A 89 -5.03 5.69 -6.02
C VAL A 89 -5.90 4.52 -5.55
N LYS A 90 -7.22 4.71 -5.55
CA LYS A 90 -8.15 3.59 -5.38
C LYS A 90 -8.39 2.95 -6.74
N ALA A 91 -8.16 1.65 -6.84
CA ALA A 91 -8.40 0.86 -8.04
C ALA A 91 -9.85 0.98 -8.56
N THR A 92 -10.83 1.07 -7.66
CA THR A 92 -12.25 1.27 -8.00
C THR A 92 -12.51 2.59 -8.73
N SER A 93 -11.76 3.65 -8.42
CA SER A 93 -11.89 4.97 -9.07
C SER A 93 -11.40 4.95 -10.52
N ILE A 94 -10.44 4.08 -10.85
CA ILE A 94 -9.99 3.88 -12.23
C ILE A 94 -11.04 3.09 -13.02
N ARG A 95 -11.65 2.06 -12.40
CA ARG A 95 -12.64 1.19 -13.06
C ARG A 95 -13.94 1.92 -13.42
N SER A 96 -14.33 2.94 -12.67
CA SER A 96 -15.55 3.72 -12.95
C SER A 96 -15.44 4.65 -14.15
N MET A 97 -14.24 4.84 -14.72
CA MET A 97 -14.01 5.69 -15.89
C MET A 97 -14.35 4.92 -17.18
N MET A 98 -14.77 5.64 -18.24
CA MET A 98 -15.07 5.02 -19.54
C MET A 98 -13.84 4.27 -20.09
N VAL A 99 -14.09 3.24 -20.92
CA VAL A 99 -13.07 2.26 -21.37
C VAL A 99 -11.89 2.88 -22.18
N GLY A 100 -11.96 4.15 -22.60
CA GLY A 100 -10.81 4.90 -23.16
C GLY A 100 -10.22 6.00 -22.25
N GLU A 101 -10.93 6.39 -21.21
CA GLU A 101 -10.49 7.40 -20.23
C GLU A 101 -9.65 6.77 -19.12
N SER A 102 -9.93 5.51 -18.79
CA SER A 102 -9.18 4.74 -17.80
C SER A 102 -7.69 4.56 -18.18
N GLU A 103 -7.37 4.29 -19.46
CA GLU A 103 -5.97 4.18 -19.92
C GLU A 103 -5.23 5.52 -19.85
N LYS A 104 -5.89 6.61 -20.27
CA LYS A 104 -5.32 7.97 -20.18
C LYS A 104 -5.10 8.36 -18.72
N ALA A 105 -6.03 8.05 -17.82
CA ALA A 105 -5.91 8.30 -16.40
C ALA A 105 -4.74 7.53 -15.78
N VAL A 106 -4.57 6.25 -16.12
CA VAL A 106 -3.42 5.45 -15.67
C VAL A 106 -2.11 6.06 -16.19
N ALA A 107 -2.01 6.37 -17.48
CA ALA A 107 -0.81 6.99 -18.05
C ALA A 107 -0.45 8.32 -17.34
N GLU A 108 -1.46 9.14 -17.03
CA GLU A 108 -1.30 10.41 -16.32
C GLU A 108 -0.86 10.22 -14.86
N ILE A 109 -1.42 9.24 -14.13
CA ILE A 109 -0.98 8.89 -12.77
C ILE A 109 0.51 8.54 -12.75
N PHE A 110 0.94 7.69 -13.68
CA PHE A 110 2.35 7.30 -13.77
C PHE A 110 3.24 8.45 -14.25
N ARG A 111 2.76 9.34 -15.13
CA ARG A 111 3.46 10.55 -15.53
C ARG A 111 3.67 11.49 -14.33
N ARG A 112 2.64 11.69 -13.50
CA ARG A 112 2.71 12.48 -12.27
C ARG A 112 3.66 11.89 -11.25
N ALA A 113 3.54 10.58 -10.97
CA ALA A 113 4.45 9.88 -10.06
C ALA A 113 5.92 10.06 -10.46
N ARG A 114 6.23 9.98 -11.76
CA ARG A 114 7.59 10.24 -12.27
C ARG A 114 8.02 11.70 -12.12
N SER A 115 7.10 12.64 -12.31
CA SER A 115 7.40 14.09 -12.20
C SER A 115 7.58 14.52 -10.73
N THR A 116 7.01 13.79 -9.78
CA THR A 116 7.10 14.06 -8.34
C THR A 116 8.09 13.14 -7.62
N ALA A 117 9.02 12.51 -8.34
CA ALA A 117 10.04 11.66 -7.73
C ALA A 117 10.94 12.46 -6.77
N PRO A 118 11.34 11.91 -5.60
CA PRO A 118 11.01 10.59 -5.07
C PRO A 118 9.55 10.52 -4.57
N CYS A 119 8.80 9.50 -5.02
CA CYS A 119 7.42 9.29 -4.60
C CYS A 119 7.08 7.81 -4.38
N ILE A 120 6.08 7.57 -3.56
CA ILE A 120 5.35 6.31 -3.44
C ILE A 120 4.04 6.46 -4.22
N LEU A 121 3.87 5.64 -5.26
CA LEU A 121 2.55 5.40 -5.85
C LEU A 121 1.90 4.23 -5.13
N PHE A 122 0.82 4.50 -4.39
CA PHE A 122 0.04 3.51 -3.65
C PHE A 122 -1.28 3.20 -4.35
N ILE A 123 -1.44 1.96 -4.84
CA ILE A 123 -2.71 1.49 -5.43
C ILE A 123 -3.44 0.59 -4.44
N ASP A 124 -4.55 1.07 -3.88
CA ASP A 124 -5.39 0.33 -2.96
C ASP A 124 -6.46 -0.48 -3.70
N GLN A 125 -6.82 -1.64 -3.16
CA GLN A 125 -7.81 -2.57 -3.69
C GLN A 125 -7.52 -2.98 -5.13
N ILE A 126 -6.26 -3.23 -5.49
CA ILE A 126 -5.89 -3.59 -6.86
C ILE A 126 -6.65 -4.83 -7.39
N ASP A 127 -7.14 -5.69 -6.50
CA ASP A 127 -8.07 -6.77 -6.84
C ASP A 127 -9.36 -6.29 -7.52
N ALA A 128 -9.84 -5.07 -7.27
CA ALA A 128 -11.00 -4.49 -7.97
C ALA A 128 -10.72 -4.19 -9.46
N LEU A 129 -9.46 -3.93 -9.83
CA LEU A 129 -9.04 -3.77 -11.22
C LEU A 129 -8.77 -5.11 -11.91
N LEU A 130 -8.43 -6.14 -11.15
CA LEU A 130 -7.96 -7.43 -11.66
C LEU A 130 -9.04 -8.54 -11.63
N SER A 131 -10.15 -8.32 -10.92
CA SER A 131 -11.09 -9.37 -10.55
C SER A 131 -11.87 -10.03 -11.69
N GLN A 132 -11.84 -9.53 -12.93
CA GLN A 132 -12.27 -10.31 -14.11
C GLN A 132 -11.56 -9.83 -15.39
N ARG A 133 -10.37 -10.38 -15.68
CA ARG A 133 -9.93 -10.63 -17.07
C ARG A 133 -9.83 -12.13 -17.27
N GLY A 134 -10.99 -12.80 -17.41
CA GLY A 134 -11.02 -14.06 -18.12
C GLY A 134 -10.75 -13.76 -19.59
N GLN A 135 -9.65 -14.32 -20.13
CA GLN A 135 -9.30 -14.31 -21.56
C GLN A 135 -9.29 -12.91 -22.23
N GLY A 136 -8.16 -12.20 -22.14
CA GLY A 136 -7.98 -10.96 -22.90
C GLY A 136 -6.50 -10.59 -23.02
N GLN A 137 -6.00 -10.77 -24.23
CA GLN A 137 -4.65 -10.56 -24.76
C GLN A 137 -3.72 -9.63 -23.94
N SER A 138 -2.52 -10.13 -23.71
CA SER A 138 -1.36 -9.40 -23.23
C SER A 138 -0.89 -8.38 -24.27
N SER A 139 -1.15 -7.10 -24.04
CA SER A 139 -0.35 -6.05 -24.66
C SER A 139 0.96 -5.89 -23.88
N GLU A 140 2.06 -6.24 -24.54
CA GLU A 140 3.43 -6.00 -24.11
C GLU A 140 3.69 -4.49 -23.99
N GLY A 141 3.51 -3.95 -22.80
CA GLY A 141 3.95 -2.59 -22.46
C GLY A 141 5.42 -2.59 -22.04
N SER A 142 6.34 -2.59 -23.01
CA SER A 142 7.74 -2.21 -22.81
C SER A 142 7.81 -0.79 -22.25
N GLY A 143 8.31 -0.65 -21.03
CA GLY A 143 8.36 0.63 -20.33
C GLY A 143 9.38 0.61 -19.21
N ASP A 144 10.64 0.33 -19.57
CA ASP A 144 11.77 0.48 -18.67
C ASP A 144 12.06 1.97 -18.44
N ARG A 145 11.23 2.64 -17.62
CA ARG A 145 11.41 4.05 -17.24
C ARG A 145 11.04 4.27 -15.78
N VAL A 146 12.06 4.07 -14.96
CA VAL A 146 12.26 4.37 -13.54
C VAL A 146 11.08 5.09 -12.86
N VAL A 147 10.23 4.31 -12.22
CA VAL A 147 9.56 4.74 -10.98
C VAL A 147 10.36 4.12 -9.85
N SER A 148 10.78 4.94 -8.88
CA SER A 148 11.73 4.52 -7.85
C SER A 148 11.17 3.50 -6.85
N CYS A 149 9.84 3.43 -6.67
CA CYS A 149 9.17 2.37 -5.90
C CYS A 149 7.65 2.39 -6.15
N PHE A 150 7.04 1.23 -6.42
CA PHE A 150 5.58 1.04 -6.45
C PHE A 150 5.13 0.29 -5.19
N LEU A 151 4.14 0.81 -4.48
CA LEU A 151 3.47 0.09 -3.39
C LEU A 151 2.05 -0.24 -3.82
N THR A 152 1.63 -1.48 -3.71
CA THR A 152 0.25 -1.86 -3.99
C THR A 152 -0.31 -2.64 -2.82
N ALA A 153 -1.58 -2.41 -2.49
CA ALA A 153 -2.27 -3.18 -1.47
C ALA A 153 -3.43 -3.98 -2.08
N THR A 154 -3.54 -5.24 -1.66
CA THR A 154 -4.73 -6.06 -1.94
C THR A 154 -5.26 -6.73 -0.69
N ASN A 155 -6.58 -6.91 -0.65
CA ASN A 155 -7.22 -7.76 0.36
C ASN A 155 -7.28 -9.23 -0.07
N ARG A 156 -7.06 -9.53 -1.36
CA ARG A 156 -7.27 -10.83 -1.99
C ARG A 156 -6.11 -11.18 -2.90
N LYS A 157 -5.02 -11.71 -2.34
CA LYS A 157 -3.87 -12.19 -3.12
C LYS A 157 -4.29 -13.23 -4.17
N GLU A 158 -5.20 -14.14 -3.80
CA GLU A 158 -5.73 -15.19 -4.69
C GLU A 158 -6.49 -14.64 -5.90
N ALA A 159 -7.00 -13.40 -5.82
CA ALA A 159 -7.70 -12.74 -6.92
C ALA A 159 -6.74 -12.02 -7.89
N LEU A 160 -5.43 -11.99 -7.60
CA LEU A 160 -4.43 -11.42 -8.49
C LEU A 160 -4.04 -12.46 -9.55
N ASP A 161 -3.96 -12.01 -10.81
CA ASP A 161 -3.43 -12.83 -11.89
C ASP A 161 -1.97 -13.24 -11.59
N LYS A 162 -1.66 -14.52 -11.78
CA LYS A 162 -0.29 -15.05 -11.68
C LYS A 162 0.69 -14.33 -12.61
N ALA A 163 0.21 -13.77 -13.73
CA ALA A 163 1.02 -12.96 -14.65
C ALA A 163 1.57 -11.67 -14.02
N ILE A 164 0.92 -11.16 -12.98
CA ILE A 164 1.30 -9.94 -12.26
C ILE A 164 2.28 -10.25 -11.12
N LEU A 165 2.21 -11.48 -10.58
CA LEU A 165 3.15 -12.01 -9.58
C LEU A 165 4.46 -12.54 -10.20
N ARG A 166 4.63 -12.46 -11.52
CA ARG A 166 5.87 -12.87 -12.18
C ARG A 166 7.04 -11.96 -11.77
N PRO A 167 8.26 -12.51 -11.64
CA PRO A 167 9.46 -11.72 -11.33
C PRO A 167 9.62 -10.51 -12.27
N GLY A 168 9.97 -9.36 -11.72
CA GLY A 168 10.14 -8.09 -12.44
C GLY A 168 8.98 -7.09 -12.31
N ARG A 169 7.91 -7.42 -11.58
CA ARG A 169 6.73 -6.54 -11.36
C ARG A 169 6.44 -6.31 -9.87
N PHE A 170 6.15 -7.36 -9.12
CA PHE A 170 6.01 -7.32 -7.66
C PHE A 170 7.06 -8.21 -7.02
N ASP A 171 8.28 -7.69 -6.98
CA ASP A 171 9.48 -8.42 -6.54
C ASP A 171 9.50 -8.66 -5.03
N TYR A 172 8.74 -7.88 -4.25
CA TYR A 172 8.64 -8.03 -2.81
C TYR A 172 7.18 -8.16 -2.35
N GLN A 173 6.91 -9.05 -1.40
CA GLN A 173 5.57 -9.28 -0.86
C GLN A 173 5.60 -9.16 0.65
N ILE A 174 4.74 -8.31 1.21
CA ILE A 174 4.57 -8.14 2.65
C ILE A 174 3.18 -8.62 3.02
N HIS A 175 3.14 -9.67 3.85
CA HIS A 175 1.89 -10.22 4.34
C HIS A 175 1.54 -9.62 5.70
N LEU A 176 0.33 -9.03 5.81
CA LEU A 176 -0.26 -8.60 7.09
C LEU A 176 -1.34 -9.61 7.49
N PRO A 177 -1.01 -10.60 8.35
CA PRO A 177 -1.99 -11.57 8.83
C PRO A 177 -3.01 -10.94 9.79
N LEU A 178 -3.99 -11.73 10.22
CA LEU A 178 -4.76 -11.39 11.41
C LEU A 178 -3.82 -11.26 12.62
N PRO A 179 -4.08 -10.31 13.53
CA PRO A 179 -3.19 -10.05 14.65
C PRO A 179 -3.06 -11.28 15.56
N SER A 180 -1.83 -11.64 15.91
CA SER A 180 -1.54 -12.66 16.94
C SER A 180 -2.03 -12.20 18.32
N PRO A 181 -2.10 -13.08 19.34
CA PRO A 181 -2.44 -12.66 20.70
C PRO A 181 -1.54 -11.52 21.21
N GLU A 182 -0.25 -11.56 20.89
CA GLU A 182 0.71 -10.51 21.25
C GLU A 182 0.42 -9.19 20.53
N MET A 183 0.12 -9.25 19.22
CA MET A 183 -0.28 -8.07 18.45
C MET A 183 -1.59 -7.47 18.98
N ARG A 184 -2.56 -8.31 19.35
CA ARG A 184 -3.83 -7.85 19.96
C ARG A 184 -3.58 -7.20 21.32
N ARG A 185 -2.67 -7.74 22.13
CA ARG A 185 -2.25 -7.11 23.39
C ARG A 185 -1.64 -5.73 23.14
N ALA A 186 -0.76 -5.61 22.13
CA ALA A 186 -0.19 -4.32 21.72
C ALA A 186 -1.27 -3.32 21.27
N ILE A 187 -2.27 -3.77 20.50
CA ILE A 187 -3.40 -2.94 20.08
C ILE A 187 -4.20 -2.44 21.29
N VAL A 188 -4.57 -3.33 22.21
CA VAL A 188 -5.33 -2.97 23.43
C VAL A 188 -4.53 -2.00 24.30
N HIS A 189 -3.24 -2.25 24.48
CA HIS A 189 -2.35 -1.37 25.23
C HIS A 189 -2.25 0.02 24.56
N GLY A 190 -2.04 0.07 23.25
CA GLY A 190 -2.00 1.32 22.48
C GLY A 190 -3.29 2.13 22.57
N LEU A 191 -4.45 1.48 22.61
CA LEU A 191 -5.73 2.14 22.87
C LEU A 191 -5.83 2.70 24.28
N SER A 192 -5.40 1.93 25.28
CA SER A 192 -5.41 2.33 26.69
C SER A 192 -4.43 3.47 27.01
N THR A 193 -3.46 3.75 26.14
CA THR A 193 -2.62 4.95 26.26
C THR A 193 -3.26 6.20 25.65
N ARG A 194 -4.19 6.04 24.69
CA ARG A 194 -4.90 7.16 24.03
C ARG A 194 -6.18 7.55 24.74
N MET A 195 -6.82 6.59 25.40
CA MET A 195 -7.93 6.83 26.31
C MET A 195 -7.37 6.71 27.72
N PRO A 196 -7.71 7.57 28.70
CA PRO A 196 -7.21 7.48 30.07
C PRO A 196 -7.85 6.30 30.84
N LEU A 197 -7.76 5.09 30.28
CA LEU A 197 -8.29 3.85 30.81
C LEU A 197 -7.14 3.09 31.47
N ARG A 198 -7.14 3.03 32.80
CA ARG A 198 -6.23 2.13 33.54
C ARG A 198 -6.79 0.72 33.50
N LEU A 199 -6.41 -0.05 32.48
CA LEU A 199 -6.78 -1.46 32.37
C LEU A 199 -5.80 -2.32 33.18
N SER A 200 -6.31 -3.23 33.99
CA SER A 200 -5.48 -4.22 34.69
C SER A 200 -5.01 -5.31 33.71
N ASN A 201 -3.82 -5.89 33.94
CA ASN A 201 -3.30 -6.98 33.09
C ASN A 201 -4.30 -8.14 32.92
N PRO A 202 -5.02 -8.61 33.96
CA PRO A 202 -6.04 -9.66 33.79
C PRO A 202 -7.20 -9.25 32.86
N PHE A 203 -7.57 -7.96 32.87
CA PHE A 203 -8.61 -7.45 31.98
C PHE A 203 -8.12 -7.37 30.54
N ILE A 204 -6.87 -6.96 30.32
CA ILE A 204 -6.23 -6.96 29.00
C ILE A 204 -6.19 -8.38 28.44
N ASP A 205 -5.81 -9.38 29.24
CA ASP A 205 -5.75 -10.78 28.80
C ASP A 205 -7.14 -11.30 28.39
N ARG A 206 -8.18 -10.93 29.13
CA ARG A 206 -9.57 -11.24 28.78
C ARG A 206 -9.97 -10.60 27.44
N LEU A 207 -9.61 -9.33 27.21
CA LEU A 207 -9.87 -8.66 25.93
C LEU A 207 -9.14 -9.34 24.76
N VAL A 208 -7.90 -9.76 24.96
CA VAL A 208 -7.09 -10.46 23.94
C VAL A 208 -7.72 -11.80 23.55
N GLN A 209 -8.33 -12.51 24.50
CA GLN A 209 -9.11 -13.73 24.25
C GLN A 209 -10.42 -13.43 23.52
N MET A 210 -11.19 -12.43 23.97
CA MET A 210 -12.47 -12.06 23.35
C MET A 210 -12.32 -11.52 21.92
N THR A 211 -11.15 -11.01 21.57
CA THR A 211 -10.82 -10.49 20.23
C THR A 211 -10.12 -11.51 19.33
N GLN A 212 -10.09 -12.79 19.71
CA GLN A 212 -9.53 -13.84 18.87
C GLN A 212 -10.21 -13.90 17.50
N GLY A 213 -9.40 -14.01 16.43
CA GLY A 213 -9.89 -14.06 15.04
C GLY A 213 -10.36 -12.72 14.47
N ARG A 214 -10.34 -11.63 15.25
CA ARG A 214 -10.69 -10.29 14.78
C ARG A 214 -9.52 -9.61 14.07
N SER A 215 -9.83 -8.82 13.04
CA SER A 215 -8.87 -7.91 12.42
C SER A 215 -8.50 -6.76 13.36
N GLY A 216 -7.39 -6.06 13.08
CA GLY A 216 -6.98 -4.89 13.86
C GLY A 216 -8.10 -3.86 14.02
N ARG A 217 -8.82 -3.54 12.94
CA ARG A 217 -9.99 -2.64 12.98
C ARG A 217 -11.10 -3.14 13.90
N GLN A 218 -11.38 -4.44 13.92
CA GLN A 218 -12.42 -5.05 14.77
C GLN A 218 -11.99 -5.20 16.23
N CYS A 219 -10.70 -5.03 16.54
CA CYS A 219 -10.22 -4.93 17.91
C CYS A 219 -10.37 -3.51 18.47
N LEU A 220 -10.60 -2.51 17.61
CA LEU A 220 -10.84 -1.11 18.00
C LEU A 220 -12.31 -0.82 18.36
N VAL A 221 -13.24 -1.75 18.06
CA VAL A 221 -14.70 -1.63 18.24
C VAL A 221 -15.17 -2.68 19.23
#